data_AF-A0A5M3XKP8-F1
#
_entry.id   AF-A0A5M3XKP8-F1
#
_cell.length_a   1.000
_cell.length_b   1.000
_cell.length_c   1.000
_cell.angle_alpha   90.00
_cell.angle_beta   90.00
_cell.angle_gamma   90.00
#
_symmetry.space_group_name_H-M   'P 1'
#
loop_
_entity.id
_entity.type
_entity.pdbx_description
1 polymer ?
#
loop_
_entity_poly.entity_id
_entity_poly.type
_entity_poly.pdbx_seq_one_letter_code
_entity_poly.pdbx_strand_id
1 'polypeptide(L)' 'MCASLPIALEEYVASIGNWERVVNMLVRDTQRIVEYAKLGYAIEQPSPGDVRMAFERLVEAEYNERLI' A
#
# COMPACT_ATOMS: atom_id res chain seq x y z
N MET A 1 -5.71 12.58 16.81
CA MET A 1 -6.99 12.45 16.09
C MET A 1 -6.69 11.81 14.74
N CYS A 2 -7.27 10.65 14.44
CA CYS A 2 -7.17 10.07 13.09
C CYS A 2 -8.27 10.69 12.23
N ALA A 3 -7.91 11.33 11.11
CA ALA A 3 -8.86 11.99 10.20
C ALA A 3 -9.39 11.03 9.11
N SER A 4 -9.09 9.73 9.21
CA SER A 4 -9.55 8.73 8.24
C SER A 4 -11.07 8.55 8.35
N LEU A 5 -11.76 8.58 7.22
CA LEU A 5 -13.17 8.24 7.14
C LEU A 5 -13.34 6.73 7.41
N PRO A 6 -14.20 6.32 8.37
CA PRO A 6 -14.43 4.90 8.65
C PRO A 6 -15.36 4.32 7.58
N ILE A 7 -14.79 3.89 6.45
CA ILE A 7 -15.52 3.28 5.33
C ILE A 7 -15.04 1.85 5.09
N ALA A 8 -15.94 1.03 4.54
CA ALA A 8 -15.59 -0.32 4.10
C ALA A 8 -14.67 -0.28 2.87
N LEU A 9 -13.88 -1.33 2.66
CA LEU A 9 -13.00 -1.43 1.50
C LEU A 9 -13.81 -1.46 0.19
N GLU A 10 -14.95 -2.13 0.20
CA GLU A 10 -15.86 -2.24 -0.94
C GLU A 10 -16.42 -0.88 -1.34
N GLU A 11 -16.81 -0.06 -0.36
CA GLU A 11 -17.27 1.32 -0.58
C GLU A 11 -16.14 2.20 -1.10
N TYR A 12 -14.93 2.03 -0.57
CA TYR A 12 -13.75 2.75 -1.05
C TYR A 12 -13.44 2.40 -2.51
N VAL A 13 -13.45 1.11 -2.86
CA VAL A 13 -13.26 0.64 -4.23
C VAL A 13 -14.37 1.16 -5.14
N ALA A 14 -15.63 1.14 -4.70
CA ALA A 14 -16.76 1.67 -5.45
C ALA A 14 -16.61 3.18 -5.72
N SER A 15 -16.07 3.95 -4.77
CA SER A 15 -15.83 5.39 -4.95
C SER A 15 -14.75 5.70 -6.00
N ILE A 16 -13.79 4.79 -6.20
CA ILE A 16 -12.72 4.93 -7.19
C ILE A 16 -13.12 4.30 -8.54
N GLY A 17 -13.97 3.28 -8.51
CA GLY A 17 -14.51 2.61 -9.70
C GLY A 17 -13.57 1.59 -10.35
N ASN A 18 -12.40 1.31 -9.76
CA ASN A 18 -11.45 0.34 -10.29
C ASN A 18 -10.66 -0.32 -9.15
N TRP A 19 -10.90 -1.61 -8.91
CA TRP A 19 -10.27 -2.37 -7.84
C TRP A 19 -8.75 -2.54 -8.04
N GLU A 20 -8.32 -2.81 -9.26
CA GLU A 20 -6.91 -3.03 -9.62
C GLU A 20 -6.09 -1.75 -9.38
N ARG A 21 -6.67 -0.59 -9.69
CA ARG A 21 -6.08 0.71 -9.37
C ARG A 21 -5.92 0.91 -7.86
N VAL A 22 -6.90 0.48 -7.06
CA VAL A 22 -6.81 0.57 -5.59
C VAL A 22 -5.68 -0.31 -5.07
N VAL A 23 -5.58 -1.56 -5.55
CA VAL A 23 -4.50 -2.47 -5.15
C VAL A 23 -3.14 -1.89 -5.53
N ASN A 24 -2.95 -1.43 -6.77
CA ASN A 24 -1.71 -0.79 -7.21
C ASN A 24 -1.33 0.44 -6.37
N MET A 25 -2.32 1.21 -5.91
CA MET A 25 -2.07 2.35 -5.03
C MET A 25 -1.61 1.91 -3.64
N LEU A 26 -2.27 0.91 -3.04
CA LEU A 26 -1.91 0.38 -1.72
C LEU A 26 -0.53 -0.30 -1.72
N VAL A 27 -0.20 -1.03 -2.78
CA VAL A 27 1.12 -1.66 -2.96
C VAL A 27 2.21 -0.59 -2.98
N ARG A 28 2.03 0.46 -3.78
CA ARG A 28 2.96 1.59 -3.84
C ARG A 28 3.11 2.30 -2.49
N ASP A 29 2.01 2.58 -1.81
CA ASP A 29 2.06 3.27 -0.52
C ASP A 29 2.78 2.42 0.53
N THR A 30 2.61 1.09 0.47
CA THR A 30 3.36 0.13 1.30
C THR A 30 4.86 0.16 1.00
N GLN A 31 5.25 0.17 -0.28
CA GLN A 31 6.65 0.27 -0.69
C GLN A 31 7.31 1.54 -0.14
N ARG A 32 6.61 2.67 -0.20
CA ARG A 32 7.14 3.97 0.26
C ARG A 32 7.48 3.99 1.75
N ILE A 33 6.79 3.22 2.59
CA ILE A 33 7.13 3.12 4.03
C ILE A 33 8.58 2.64 4.20
N VAL A 34 9.00 1.66 3.40
CA VAL A 34 10.35 1.08 3.46
C VAL A 34 11.36 1.95 2.72
N GLU A 35 11.04 2.36 1.48
CA GLU A 35 11.99 3.13 0.66
C GLU A 35 12.26 4.52 1.23
N TYR A 36 11.26 5.18 1.81
CA TYR A 36 11.46 6.51 2.41
C TYR A 36 12.25 6.45 3.71
N ALA A 37 12.14 5.34 4.45
CA ALA A 37 13.01 5.11 5.60
C ALA A 37 14.48 4.98 5.17
N LYS A 38 14.75 4.21 4.11
CA LYS A 38 16.12 4.05 3.55
C LYS A 38 16.72 5.38 3.07
N LEU A 39 15.89 6.26 2.49
CA LEU A 39 16.30 7.58 2.01
C LEU A 39 16.37 8.65 3.11
N GLY A 40 16.04 8.32 4.36
CA GLY A 40 16.05 9.25 5.49
C GLY A 40 14.88 10.25 5.48
N TYR A 41 13.86 10.04 4.65
CA TYR A 41 12.64 10.87 4.61
C TYR A 41 11.62 10.45 5.67
N ALA A 42 11.73 9.23 6.21
CA ALA A 42 10.88 8.71 7.26
C ALA A 42 11.71 7.94 8.30
N ILE A 43 11.15 7.72 9.49
CA ILE A 43 11.73 6.82 10.49
C ILE A 43 11.39 5.38 10.07
N GLU A 44 12.35 4.46 10.17
CA GLU A 44 12.13 3.04 9.91
C GLU A 44 11.10 2.48 10.89
N GLN A 45 10.05 1.86 10.33
CA GLN A 45 9.00 1.21 11.10
C GLN A 45 9.11 -0.30 10.91
N PRO A 46 9.07 -1.11 11.99
CA PRO A 46 9.08 -2.55 11.86
C PRO A 46 7.82 -3.01 11.14
N SER A 47 7.97 -3.51 9.92
CA SER A 47 6.88 -4.10 9.15
C SER A 47 6.66 -5.55 9.61
N PRO A 48 5.45 -5.91 10.07
CA PRO A 48 5.11 -7.30 10.36
C PRO A 48 5.40 -8.22 9.16
N GLY A 49 5.84 -9.45 9.42
CA GLY A 49 6.28 -10.37 8.36
C GLY A 49 5.17 -10.75 7.38
N ASP A 50 3.93 -10.83 7.85
CA ASP A 50 2.73 -11.04 7.04
C ASP A 50 2.46 -9.90 6.06
N VAL A 51 2.67 -8.64 6.47
CA VAL A 51 2.56 -7.47 5.59
C VAL A 51 3.59 -7.53 4.47
N ARG A 52 4.84 -7.89 4.80
CA ARG A 52 5.91 -8.04 3.80
C ARG A 52 5.60 -9.18 2.81
N MET A 53 5.15 -10.33 3.30
CA MET A 53 4.76 -11.45 2.45
C MET A 53 3.56 -11.10 1.54
N ALA A 54 2.58 -10.36 2.04
CA ALA A 54 1.44 -9.91 1.24
C ALA A 54 1.88 -8.93 0.15
N PHE A 55 2.78 -7.99 0.47
CA PHE A 55 3.37 -7.08 -0.51
C PHE A 55 4.10 -7.85 -1.62
N GLU A 56 4.99 -8.78 -1.26
CA GLU A 56 5.74 -9.60 -2.23
C GLU A 56 4.80 -10.38 -3.16
N ARG A 57 3.75 -11.02 -2.62
CA ARG A 57 2.74 -11.73 -3.42
C ARG A 57 1.97 -10.83 -4.39
N LEU A 58 1.66 -9.59 -3.98
CA LEU A 58 0.97 -8.64 -4.85
C LEU A 58 1.90 -8.13 -5.97
N VAL A 59 3.18 -7.94 -5.69
CA VAL A 59 4.17 -7.59 -6.71
C VAL A 59 4.37 -8.73 -7.71
N GLU A 60 4.42 -9.98 -7.25
CA GLU A 60 4.48 -11.19 -8.10
C GLU A 60 3.22 -11.36 -8.95
N ALA A 61 2.06 -10.91 -8.44
CA ALA A 61 0.79 -10.90 -9.17
C ALA A 61 0.62 -9.68 -10.10
N GLU A 62 1.71 -8.99 -10.44
CA GLU A 62 1.76 -7.88 -11.40
C GLU A 62 1.06 -6.57 -10.96
N TYR A 63 0.71 -6.40 -9.68
CA TYR A 63 0.26 -5.09 -9.15
C TYR A 63 1.44 -4.15 -8.88
N ASN A 64 2.31 -3.97 -9.88
CA ASN A 64 3.56 -3.25 -9.76
C ASN A 64 3.62 -1.98 -10.64
N GLU A 65 2.47 -1.57 -11.21
CA GLU A 65 2.38 -0.46 -12.19
C GLU A 65 2.89 0.88 -11.66
N ARG A 66 2.96 1.04 -10.34
CA ARG A 66 3.28 2.31 -9.68
C ARG A 66 4.43 2.22 -8.68
N LEU A 67 5.20 1.14 -8.71
CA LEU A 67 6.40 1.03 -7.88
C LEU A 67 7.41 2.12 -8.25
N ILE A 68 8.16 2.59 -7.25
CA ILE A 68 9.22 3.59 -7.38
C ILE A 68 10.60 2.98 -7.22
#